data_AF-A0A4R4UL79-F1
#
_entry.id   AF-A0A4R4UL79-F1
#
_cell.length_a   1.000
_cell.length_b   1.000
_cell.length_c   1.000
_cell.angle_alpha   90.00
_cell.angle_beta   90.00
_cell.angle_gamma   90.00
#
_symmetry.space_group_name_H-M   'P 1'
#
loop_
_entity.id
_entity.type
_entity.pdbx_description
1 polymer ?
#
loop_
_entity_poly.entity_id
_entity_poly.type
_entity_poly.pdbx_seq_one_letter_code
_entity_poly.pdbx_strand_id
1 'polypeptide(L)'
;MRSSNSDADLREAQRKLLLDAAAVMRRRHVRGSDGSTSPNAAEALANVLEGVARSEPALHQIDRDEAIALAHRLLDDDHPELSRMWPA
;
A
#
# COMPACT_ATOMS: atom_id res chain seq x y z
N MET A 1 -17.41 -21.10 17.26
CA MET A 1 -17.11 -20.94 15.82
C MET A 1 -17.37 -19.51 15.32
N ARG A 2 -16.88 -18.47 16.03
CA ARG A 2 -17.14 -17.04 15.68
C ARG A 2 -15.88 -16.25 15.27
N SER A 3 -14.70 -16.82 15.52
CA SER A 3 -13.40 -16.17 15.29
C SER A 3 -12.94 -16.22 13.82
N SER A 4 -13.35 -17.23 13.06
CA SER A 4 -12.87 -17.44 11.68
C SER A 4 -13.40 -16.43 10.67
N ASN A 5 -14.60 -15.87 10.89
CA ASN A 5 -15.14 -14.82 10.02
C ASN A 5 -14.42 -13.49 10.26
N SER A 6 -14.20 -13.10 11.52
CA SER A 6 -13.54 -11.81 11.85
C SER A 6 -12.12 -11.71 11.30
N ASP A 7 -11.35 -12.79 11.34
CA ASP A 7 -10.00 -12.79 10.76
C ASP A 7 -10.02 -12.74 9.23
N ALA A 8 -11.02 -13.38 8.59
CA ALA A 8 -11.20 -13.31 7.15
C ALA A 8 -11.64 -11.91 6.70
N ASP A 9 -12.57 -11.31 7.44
CA ASP A 9 -13.05 -9.94 7.23
C ASP A 9 -11.92 -8.93 7.40
N LEU A 10 -11.07 -9.09 8.42
CA LEU A 10 -9.89 -8.24 8.64
C LEU A 10 -8.90 -8.37 7.48
N ARG A 11 -8.58 -9.60 7.05
CA ARG A 11 -7.69 -9.82 5.90
C ARG A 11 -8.23 -9.21 4.62
N GLU A 12 -9.53 -9.32 4.39
CA GLU A 12 -10.18 -8.73 3.22
C GLU A 12 -10.17 -7.20 3.28
N ALA A 13 -10.40 -6.61 4.46
CA ALA A 13 -10.30 -5.17 4.67
C ALA A 13 -8.86 -4.66 4.42
N GLN A 14 -7.84 -5.36 4.95
CA GLN A 14 -6.43 -5.04 4.71
C GLN A 14 -6.06 -5.18 3.23
N ARG A 15 -6.56 -6.22 2.55
CA ARG A 15 -6.37 -6.40 1.10
C ARG A 15 -6.95 -5.22 0.33
N LYS A 16 -8.18 -4.81 0.65
CA LYS A 16 -8.84 -3.67 0.01
C LYS A 16 -8.08 -2.37 0.25
N LEU A 17 -7.63 -2.14 1.49
CA LEU A 17 -6.83 -0.97 1.87
C LEU A 17 -5.56 -0.85 1.00
N LEU A 18 -4.80 -1.93 0.85
CA LEU A 18 -3.58 -1.96 0.04
C LEU A 18 -3.86 -1.66 -1.44
N LEU A 19 -4.94 -2.22 -1.99
CA LEU A 19 -5.34 -1.97 -3.39
C LEU A 19 -5.80 -0.52 -3.60
N ASP A 20 -6.55 0.03 -2.65
CA ASP A 20 -6.98 1.43 -2.71
C ASP A 20 -5.77 2.38 -2.63
N ALA A 21 -4.80 2.09 -1.77
CA ALA A 21 -3.56 2.84 -1.66
C ALA A 21 -2.72 2.78 -2.94
N ALA A 22 -2.60 1.61 -3.58
CA ALA A 22 -1.94 1.48 -4.89
C ALA A 22 -2.63 2.35 -5.96
N ALA A 23 -3.96 2.33 -6.00
CA ALA A 23 -4.73 3.17 -6.92
C ALA A 23 -4.58 4.67 -6.61
N VAL A 24 -4.44 5.07 -5.35
CA VAL A 24 -4.13 6.44 -4.96
C VAL A 24 -2.73 6.83 -5.41
N MET A 25 -1.72 5.98 -5.20
CA MET A 25 -0.33 6.27 -5.62
C MET A 25 -0.24 6.54 -7.13
N ARG A 26 -0.87 5.68 -7.95
CA ARG A 26 -0.96 5.89 -9.40
C ARG A 26 -1.66 7.21 -9.76
N ARG A 27 -2.77 7.55 -9.07
CA ARG A 27 -3.54 8.78 -9.33
C ARG A 27 -2.81 10.06 -8.90
N ARG A 28 -2.19 10.08 -7.72
CA ARG A 28 -1.40 11.22 -7.22
C ARG A 28 -0.27 11.56 -8.18
N HIS A 29 0.41 10.52 -8.69
CA HIS A 29 1.45 10.67 -9.68
C HIS A 29 0.94 11.28 -11.01
N VAL A 30 -0.17 10.78 -11.57
CA VAL A 30 -0.76 11.32 -12.82
C VAL A 30 -1.15 12.80 -12.70
N ARG A 31 -1.54 13.26 -11.50
CA ARG A 31 -1.94 14.65 -11.26
C ARG A 31 -0.77 15.59 -10.95
N GLY A 32 0.47 15.07 -10.93
CA GLY A 32 1.66 15.87 -10.60
C GLY A 32 1.65 16.42 -9.18
N SER A 33 0.88 15.80 -8.28
CA SER A 33 0.87 16.20 -6.88
C SER A 33 2.20 15.78 -6.30
N ASP A 34 2.99 16.80 -5.97
CA ASP A 34 4.10 16.74 -5.04
C ASP A 34 5.32 16.03 -5.68
N GLY A 35 6.19 16.82 -6.33
CA GLY A 35 7.37 16.37 -7.07
C GLY A 35 8.46 15.66 -6.24
N SER A 36 8.10 15.03 -5.12
CA SER A 36 8.97 14.23 -4.25
C SER A 36 9.25 12.83 -4.78
N THR A 37 8.42 12.28 -5.67
CA THR A 37 8.57 10.89 -6.14
C THR A 37 8.45 10.79 -7.67
N SER A 38 9.41 10.11 -8.30
CA SER A 38 9.40 9.91 -9.76
C SER A 38 8.25 8.99 -10.22
N PRO A 39 7.76 9.13 -11.47
CA PRO A 39 6.77 8.22 -12.06
C PRO A 39 7.05 6.74 -11.85
N ASN A 40 8.29 6.35 -12.11
CA ASN A 40 8.72 4.95 -12.05
C ASN A 40 8.72 4.43 -10.61
N ALA A 41 9.10 5.29 -9.66
CA ALA A 41 9.11 4.93 -8.26
C ALA A 41 7.68 4.83 -7.67
N ALA A 42 6.77 5.72 -8.09
CA ALA A 42 5.36 5.64 -7.72
C ALA A 42 4.70 4.36 -8.27
N GLU A 43 4.97 4.04 -9.52
CA GLU A 43 4.48 2.83 -10.18
C GLU A 43 5.05 1.56 -9.52
N ALA A 44 6.36 1.55 -9.20
CA ALA A 44 6.98 0.44 -8.49
C ALA A 44 6.36 0.23 -7.10
N LEU A 45 6.15 1.30 -6.33
CA LEU A 45 5.51 1.20 -5.02
C LEU A 45 4.07 0.70 -5.13
N ALA A 46 3.29 1.17 -6.11
CA ALA A 46 1.95 0.68 -6.35
C ALA A 46 1.92 -0.83 -6.66
N ASN A 47 2.85 -1.31 -7.50
CA ASN A 47 2.99 -2.74 -7.80
C ASN A 47 3.36 -3.57 -6.57
N VAL A 48 4.21 -3.04 -5.67
CA VAL A 48 4.53 -3.70 -4.40
C VAL A 48 3.28 -3.81 -3.51
N LEU A 49 2.51 -2.73 -3.35
CA LEU A 49 1.27 -2.75 -2.55
C LEU A 49 0.25 -3.77 -3.10
N GLU A 50 0.07 -3.83 -4.42
CA GLU A 50 -0.80 -4.81 -5.07
C GLU A 50 -0.30 -6.26 -4.85
N GLY A 51 1.01 -6.48 -4.97
CA GLY A 51 1.58 -7.80 -4.77
C GLY A 51 1.50 -8.26 -3.31
N VAL A 52 1.68 -7.36 -2.34
CA VAL A 52 1.45 -7.66 -0.91
C VAL A 52 -0.03 -7.97 -0.65
N ALA A 53 -0.97 -7.26 -1.30
CA ALA A 53 -2.39 -7.56 -1.19
C ALA A 53 -2.74 -8.96 -1.74
N ARG A 54 -2.04 -9.40 -2.81
CA ARG A 54 -2.20 -10.72 -3.43
C ARG A 54 -1.41 -11.83 -2.74
N SER A 55 -0.59 -11.50 -1.74
CA SER A 55 0.35 -12.42 -1.08
C SER A 55 1.31 -13.07 -2.07
N GLU A 56 1.86 -12.27 -2.98
CA GLU A 56 2.85 -12.72 -3.98
C GLU A 56 4.12 -13.23 -3.27
N PRO A 57 4.61 -14.46 -3.60
CA PRO A 57 5.77 -15.04 -2.94
C PRO A 57 7.04 -14.19 -3.01
N ALA A 58 7.23 -13.46 -4.11
CA ALA A 58 8.38 -12.57 -4.31
C ALA A 58 8.44 -11.40 -3.31
N LEU A 59 7.33 -11.11 -2.62
CA LEU A 59 7.21 -10.00 -1.68
C LEU A 59 7.05 -10.46 -0.23
N HIS A 60 7.23 -11.75 0.08
CA HIS A 60 7.15 -12.26 1.46
C HIS A 60 8.20 -11.63 2.41
N GLN A 61 9.28 -11.06 1.86
CA GLN A 61 10.28 -10.32 2.62
C GLN A 61 9.83 -8.89 3.02
N ILE A 62 8.74 -8.38 2.43
CA ILE A 62 8.16 -7.09 2.78
C ILE A 62 7.38 -7.28 4.09
N ASP A 63 7.63 -6.39 5.05
CA ASP A 63 6.81 -6.32 6.26
C ASP A 63 5.39 -5.86 5.89
N ARG A 64 4.42 -6.75 6.07
CA ARG A 64 3.01 -6.48 5.74
C ARG A 64 2.43 -5.38 6.63
N ASP A 65 2.87 -5.27 7.88
CA ASP A 65 2.36 -4.25 8.80
C ASP A 65 2.85 -2.87 8.38
N GLU A 66 4.10 -2.76 7.89
CA GLU A 66 4.61 -1.52 7.29
C GLU A 66 3.85 -1.16 6.01
N ALA A 67 3.52 -2.13 5.16
CA ALA A 67 2.71 -1.90 3.96
C ALA A 67 1.29 -1.39 4.30
N ILE A 68 0.68 -1.94 5.34
CA ILE A 68 -0.63 -1.50 5.85
C ILE A 68 -0.52 -0.08 6.45
N ALA A 69 0.52 0.20 7.23
CA ALA A 69 0.75 1.52 7.79
C ALA A 69 0.96 2.58 6.70
N LEU A 70 1.75 2.27 5.67
CA LEU A 70 1.89 3.15 4.50
C LEU A 70 0.56 3.34 3.77
N ALA A 71 -0.24 2.28 3.61
CA ALA A 71 -1.52 2.39 2.94
C ALA A 71 -2.48 3.34 3.69
N HIS A 72 -2.50 3.31 5.02
CA HIS A 72 -3.21 4.30 5.83
C HIS A 72 -2.71 5.72 5.56
N ARG A 73 -1.40 5.96 5.67
CA ARG A 73 -0.80 7.29 5.39
C ARG A 73 -1.13 7.83 4.00
N LEU A 74 -1.11 6.98 2.98
CA LEU A 74 -1.46 7.35 1.61
C LEU A 74 -2.92 7.77 1.43
N LEU A 75 -3.85 7.09 2.11
CA LEU A 75 -5.27 7.38 2.00
C LEU A 75 -5.69 8.56 2.86
N ASP A 76 -5.06 8.70 4.03
CA ASP A 76 -5.35 9.77 5.00
C ASP A 76 -4.55 11.06 4.72
N ASP A 77 -3.64 11.02 3.74
CA ASP A 77 -2.71 12.11 3.41
C ASP A 77 -1.77 12.50 4.56
N ASP A 78 -1.42 11.52 5.39
CA ASP A 78 -0.63 11.68 6.62
C ASP A 78 0.84 11.28 6.40
N HIS A 79 1.63 12.23 5.88
CA HIS A 79 3.10 12.13 5.75
C HIS A 79 3.61 10.75 5.28
N PRO A 80 3.15 10.25 4.12
CA PRO A 80 3.53 8.91 3.64
C PRO A 80 5.05 8.76 3.41
N GLU A 81 5.77 9.87 3.22
CA GLU A 81 7.23 9.95 3.13
C GLU A 81 7.99 9.46 4.36
N LEU A 82 7.31 9.34 5.52
CA LEU A 82 7.90 8.78 6.73
C LEU A 82 7.87 7.25 6.78
N SER A 83 7.32 6.58 5.76
CA SER A 83 7.37 5.12 5.67
C SER A 83 8.74 4.64 5.17
N ARG A 84 9.19 3.50 5.68
CA ARG A 84 10.40 2.82 5.20
C ARG A 84 10.24 2.25 3.79
N MET A 85 8.99 2.07 3.36
CA MET A 85 8.64 1.65 2.00
C MET A 85 8.50 2.84 1.05
N TRP A 86 8.58 4.08 1.55
CA TRP A 86 8.48 5.24 0.69
C TRP A 86 9.70 5.30 -0.25
N PRO A 87 9.49 5.44 -1.57
CA PRO A 87 10.58 5.61 -2.51
C PRO A 87 11.32 6.93 -2.23
N ALA A 88 12.65 6.81 -2.06
CA ALA A 88 13.56 7.94 -1.94
C ALA A 88 13.71 8.75 -3.24
#